data_AF-A0A290QHR1-F1
#
_entry.id   AF-A0A290QHR1-F1
#
_cell.length_a   1.000
_cell.length_b   1.000
_cell.length_c   1.000
_cell.angle_alpha   90.00
_cell.angle_beta   90.00
_cell.angle_gamma   90.00
#
_symmetry.space_group_name_H-M   'P 1'
#
loop_
_entity.id
_entity.type
_entity.pdbx_description
1 polymer ?
#
loop_
_entity_poly.entity_id
_entity_poly.type
_entity_poly.pdbx_seq_one_letter_code
_entity_poly.pdbx_strand_id
1 'polypeptide(L)'
;MNVSHQVILPAKKGAMPSFIWDRDPSEAYSEPYEYPAQEQFVREAIALLDALKSQFSLRDGLFRRDELSREKSVWMLEVDALEALADAIVLIGEKKHRMASRLFRDALETQDLAFYFAKAGPVADGDLKRWYGDDVIPHRVAREFVKSVHGNARWEALRELYGALSKYTHRTYSAVGKSYVLGRNEVIFYDGFRGGGTSLVLPHVISFSYAVLAMLIRRFMEVAVITGQISQETADQIWSQSMEPEPVPRRFVRVIRPEDVPEDLN
;
A
#
# COMPACT_ATOMS: atom_id res chain seq x y z
N MET A 1 16.37 20.55 16.90
CA MET A 1 16.03 19.13 17.06
C MET A 1 16.24 18.47 15.70
N ASN A 2 17.20 17.55 15.59
CA ASN A 2 17.47 16.80 14.35
C ASN A 2 16.30 15.85 14.09
N VAL A 3 15.40 16.24 13.18
CA VAL A 3 14.37 15.34 12.67
C VAL A 3 15.07 14.36 11.74
N SER A 4 15.13 13.09 12.13
CA SER A 4 15.68 12.02 11.28
C SER A 4 15.00 12.06 9.90
N HIS A 5 15.79 12.32 8.84
CA HIS A 5 15.34 12.56 7.47
C HIS A 5 15.11 11.25 6.66
N GLN A 6 14.54 10.21 7.27
CA GLN A 6 14.36 8.89 6.64
C GLN A 6 12.93 8.38 6.91
N VAL A 7 12.08 7.91 5.97
CA VAL A 7 11.93 7.91 4.50
C VAL A 7 10.40 7.79 4.27
N ILE A 8 9.84 8.20 3.11
CA ILE A 8 8.40 8.05 2.76
C ILE A 8 8.13 6.84 1.85
N LEU A 9 9.20 6.23 1.35
CA LEU A 9 9.20 4.99 0.62
C LEU A 9 10.03 3.98 1.41
N PRO A 10 9.56 2.72 1.51
CA PRO A 10 10.26 1.66 2.20
C PRO A 10 11.73 1.59 1.79
N ALA A 11 12.64 1.76 2.74
CA ALA A 11 14.01 1.31 2.52
C ALA A 11 13.96 -0.20 2.17
N LYS A 12 14.72 -0.65 1.17
CA LYS A 12 14.89 -2.09 0.90
C LYS A 12 15.48 -2.74 2.15
N LYS A 13 14.64 -3.35 2.98
CA LYS A 13 15.08 -4.31 4.01
C LYS A 13 15.66 -5.53 3.27
N GLY A 14 16.47 -6.32 3.96
CA GLY A 14 17.05 -7.55 3.39
C GLY A 14 15.99 -8.40 2.69
N ALA A 15 16.40 -9.19 1.69
CA ALA A 15 15.48 -9.90 0.80
C ALA A 15 14.36 -10.62 1.58
N MET A 16 13.15 -10.11 1.42
CA MET A 16 11.96 -10.71 2.02
C MET A 16 11.68 -12.04 1.32
N PRO A 17 11.18 -13.07 2.03
CA PRO A 17 10.97 -14.38 1.44
C PRO A 17 10.04 -14.32 0.23
N SER A 18 8.90 -13.64 0.34
CA SER A 18 8.15 -13.27 -0.86
C SER A 18 8.81 -12.11 -1.61
N PHE A 19 9.20 -12.35 -2.86
CA PHE A 19 9.74 -11.30 -3.73
C PHE A 19 8.71 -10.22 -4.12
N ILE A 20 7.41 -10.45 -3.84
CA ILE A 20 6.34 -9.49 -4.13
C ILE A 20 6.48 -8.22 -3.27
N TRP A 21 7.08 -8.34 -2.07
CA TRP A 21 7.30 -7.21 -1.16
C TRP A 21 8.10 -6.06 -1.77
N ASP A 22 8.99 -6.37 -2.72
CA ASP A 22 9.91 -5.42 -3.33
C ASP A 22 9.63 -5.15 -4.81
N ARG A 23 8.51 -5.65 -5.35
CA ARG A 23 8.20 -5.53 -6.76
C ARG A 23 7.60 -4.16 -7.09
N ASP A 24 8.03 -3.58 -8.21
CA ASP A 24 7.35 -2.42 -8.78
C ASP A 24 5.97 -2.82 -9.35
N PRO A 25 4.90 -2.06 -9.09
CA PRO A 25 3.58 -2.37 -9.63
C PRO A 25 3.51 -2.47 -11.16
N SER A 26 4.24 -1.63 -11.90
CA SER A 26 4.24 -1.66 -13.36
C SER A 26 4.94 -2.91 -13.88
N GLU A 27 6.01 -3.33 -13.22
CA GLU A 27 6.71 -4.58 -13.48
C GLU A 27 5.81 -5.79 -13.17
N ALA A 28 5.14 -5.80 -12.01
CA ALA A 28 4.19 -6.82 -11.60
C ALA A 28 3.00 -6.98 -12.56
N TYR A 29 2.55 -5.87 -13.16
CA TYR A 29 1.53 -5.91 -14.19
C TYR A 29 2.05 -6.59 -15.46
N SER A 30 3.29 -6.32 -15.86
CA SER A 30 3.86 -6.85 -17.11
C SER A 30 4.31 -8.31 -16.98
N GLU A 31 4.80 -8.67 -15.80
CA GLU A 31 5.30 -10.00 -15.44
C GLU A 31 4.49 -10.55 -14.26
N PRO A 32 3.28 -11.09 -14.50
CA PRO A 32 2.40 -11.53 -13.43
C PRO A 32 2.98 -12.72 -12.65
N TYR A 33 2.65 -12.78 -11.37
CA TYR A 33 3.15 -13.79 -10.45
C TYR A 33 2.49 -15.14 -10.67
N GLU A 34 3.24 -16.20 -10.37
CA GLU A 34 2.71 -17.56 -10.26
C GLU A 34 1.84 -17.68 -9.00
N TYR A 35 0.82 -18.54 -9.02
CA TYR A 35 -0.08 -18.74 -7.88
C TYR A 35 0.64 -19.02 -6.56
N PRO A 36 1.66 -19.90 -6.49
CA PRO A 36 2.36 -20.16 -5.23
C PRO A 36 3.04 -18.91 -4.63
N ALA A 37 3.59 -18.02 -5.47
CA ALA A 37 4.19 -16.77 -5.01
C ALA A 37 3.14 -15.78 -4.49
N GLN A 38 1.98 -15.72 -5.15
CA GLN A 38 0.83 -14.92 -4.68
C GLN A 38 0.33 -15.43 -3.33
N GLU A 39 0.18 -16.75 -3.17
CA GLU A 39 -0.27 -17.38 -1.93
C GLU A 39 0.69 -17.13 -0.77
N GLN A 40 2.01 -17.22 -1.01
CA GLN A 40 3.02 -16.87 0.00
C GLN A 40 2.87 -15.42 0.45
N PHE A 41 2.84 -14.47 -0.50
CA PHE A 41 2.65 -13.06 -0.17
C PHE A 41 1.37 -12.82 0.64
N VAL A 42 0.27 -13.47 0.26
CA VAL A 42 -1.01 -13.31 0.95
C VAL A 42 -0.91 -13.79 2.41
N ARG A 43 -0.30 -14.95 2.67
CA ARG A 43 -0.12 -15.46 4.04
C ARG A 43 0.75 -14.53 4.88
N GLU A 44 1.88 -14.09 4.33
CA GLU A 44 2.80 -13.16 5.01
C GLU A 44 2.13 -11.80 5.30
N ALA A 45 1.40 -11.25 4.33
CA ALA A 45 0.72 -9.98 4.46
C ALA A 45 -0.43 -10.04 5.47
N ILE A 46 -1.22 -11.13 5.49
CA ILE A 46 -2.26 -11.34 6.50
C ILE A 46 -1.62 -11.45 7.88
N ALA A 47 -0.60 -12.28 8.05
CA ALA A 47 0.09 -12.44 9.34
C ALA A 47 0.66 -11.11 9.86
N LEU A 48 1.16 -10.25 8.96
CA LEU A 48 1.67 -8.92 9.30
C LEU A 48 0.55 -7.96 9.71
N LEU A 49 -0.53 -7.90 8.93
CA LEU A 49 -1.68 -7.05 9.22
C LEU A 49 -2.36 -7.45 10.54
N ASP A 50 -2.50 -8.75 10.82
CA ASP A 50 -3.06 -9.25 12.07
C ASP A 50 -2.17 -8.93 13.29
N ALA A 51 -0.84 -9.04 13.12
CA ALA A 51 0.12 -8.62 14.14
C ALA A 51 0.04 -7.11 14.41
N LEU A 52 -0.10 -6.28 13.37
CA LEU A 52 -0.33 -4.85 13.52
C LEU A 52 -1.64 -4.57 14.26
N LYS A 53 -2.74 -5.20 13.86
CA LYS A 53 -4.05 -5.04 14.54
C LYS A 53 -3.93 -5.37 16.03
N SER A 54 -3.22 -6.44 16.35
CA SER A 54 -2.96 -6.82 17.75
C SER A 54 -2.19 -5.74 18.51
N GLN A 55 -1.19 -5.09 17.90
CA GLN A 55 -0.48 -3.98 18.54
C GLN A 55 -1.36 -2.73 18.70
N PHE A 56 -2.12 -2.35 17.67
CA PHE A 56 -3.01 -1.19 17.73
C PHE A 56 -4.16 -1.39 18.73
N SER A 57 -4.61 -2.63 18.93
CA SER A 57 -5.63 -2.96 19.94
C SER A 57 -5.18 -2.74 21.39
N LEU A 58 -3.86 -2.63 21.66
CA LEU A 58 -3.37 -2.28 22.99
C LEU A 58 -3.82 -0.88 23.43
N ARG A 59 -4.21 -0.03 22.47
CA ARG A 59 -4.77 1.30 22.72
C ARG A 59 -6.29 1.35 22.62
N ASP A 60 -6.94 0.21 22.40
CA ASP A 60 -8.40 0.16 22.38
C ASP A 60 -8.97 0.57 23.75
N GLY A 61 -10.03 1.36 23.73
CA GLY A 61 -10.65 1.93 24.93
C GLY A 61 -9.83 3.00 25.68
N LEU A 62 -8.64 3.40 25.22
CA LEU A 62 -7.83 4.41 25.92
C LEU A 62 -8.37 5.84 25.76
N PHE A 63 -8.94 6.16 24.60
CA PHE A 63 -9.33 7.52 24.26
C PHE A 63 -10.81 7.79 24.56
N ARG A 64 -11.12 8.94 25.17
CA ARG A 64 -12.52 9.33 25.39
C ARG A 64 -13.17 9.87 24.13
N ARG A 65 -14.49 9.77 24.01
CA ARG A 65 -15.23 10.29 22.85
C ARG A 65 -14.99 11.79 22.61
N ASP A 66 -15.03 12.59 23.67
CA ASP A 66 -14.90 14.05 23.67
C ASP A 66 -13.44 14.55 23.72
N GLU A 67 -12.48 13.65 23.86
CA GLU A 67 -11.06 13.99 23.78
C GLU A 67 -10.71 14.42 22.35
N LEU A 68 -10.07 15.60 22.22
CA LEU A 68 -9.63 16.17 20.95
C LEU A 68 -8.09 16.22 20.89
N SER A 69 -7.44 15.12 21.28
CA SER A 69 -5.98 15.05 21.34
C SER A 69 -5.38 14.66 19.99
N ARG A 70 -4.17 15.17 19.71
CA ARG A 70 -3.40 14.76 18.53
C ARG A 70 -3.15 13.25 18.53
N GLU A 71 -2.80 12.68 19.68
CA GLU A 71 -2.51 11.25 19.82
C GLU A 71 -3.70 10.39 19.40
N LYS A 72 -4.91 10.71 19.88
CA LYS A 72 -6.15 10.05 19.46
C LYS A 72 -6.38 10.16 17.96
N SER A 73 -6.23 11.36 17.38
CA SER A 73 -6.48 11.55 15.94
C SER A 73 -5.55 10.70 15.07
N VAL A 74 -4.27 10.61 15.44
CA VAL A 74 -3.28 9.81 14.72
C VAL A 74 -3.61 8.32 14.85
N TRP A 75 -3.93 7.85 16.05
CA TRP A 75 -4.33 6.46 16.26
C TRP A 75 -5.59 6.11 15.47
N MET A 76 -6.64 6.94 15.49
CA MET A 76 -7.87 6.69 14.74
C MET A 76 -7.64 6.60 13.22
N LEU A 77 -6.85 7.52 12.67
CA LEU A 77 -6.52 7.52 11.24
C LEU A 77 -5.67 6.30 10.86
N GLU A 78 -4.68 5.93 11.68
CA GLU A 78 -3.88 4.73 11.40
C GLU A 78 -4.69 3.44 11.55
N VAL A 79 -5.62 3.35 12.50
CA VAL A 79 -6.55 2.20 12.57
C VAL A 79 -7.43 2.12 11.31
N ASP A 80 -7.97 3.24 10.84
CA ASP A 80 -8.78 3.29 9.61
C ASP A 80 -7.98 2.85 8.38
N ALA A 81 -6.73 3.34 8.24
CA ALA A 81 -5.85 2.92 7.16
C ALA A 81 -5.46 1.42 7.25
N LEU A 82 -5.26 0.90 8.47
CA LEU A 82 -4.94 -0.51 8.70
C LEU A 82 -6.10 -1.43 8.28
N GLU A 83 -7.32 -1.05 8.64
CA GLU A 83 -8.53 -1.78 8.23
C GLU A 83 -8.72 -1.73 6.71
N ALA A 84 -8.50 -0.58 6.07
CA ALA A 84 -8.56 -0.48 4.61
C ALA A 84 -7.55 -1.42 3.90
N LEU A 85 -6.34 -1.60 4.46
CA LEU A 85 -5.35 -2.55 3.92
C LEU A 85 -5.76 -4.01 4.14
N ALA A 86 -6.34 -4.33 5.29
CA ALA A 86 -6.87 -5.67 5.61
C ALA A 86 -8.06 -6.04 4.71
N ASP A 87 -8.97 -5.12 4.46
CA ASP A 87 -10.08 -5.32 3.53
C ASP A 87 -9.57 -5.46 2.09
N ALA A 88 -8.55 -4.68 1.71
CA ALA A 88 -7.99 -4.73 0.37
C ALA A 88 -7.42 -6.11 0.04
N ILE A 89 -6.71 -6.78 0.96
CA ILE A 89 -6.15 -8.11 0.69
C ILE A 89 -7.25 -9.16 0.46
N VAL A 90 -8.33 -9.12 1.24
CA VAL A 90 -9.49 -10.00 1.09
C VAL A 90 -10.15 -9.76 -0.28
N LEU A 91 -10.40 -8.50 -0.63
CA LEU A 91 -11.01 -8.14 -1.90
C LEU A 91 -10.15 -8.54 -3.11
N ILE A 92 -8.83 -8.45 -3.03
CA ILE A 92 -7.94 -8.92 -4.10
C ILE A 92 -8.04 -10.45 -4.23
N GLY A 93 -8.03 -11.18 -3.11
CA GLY A 93 -8.21 -12.64 -3.10
C GLY A 93 -9.54 -13.09 -3.70
N GLU A 94 -10.61 -12.32 -3.48
CA GLU A 94 -11.92 -12.52 -4.10
C GLU A 94 -12.03 -12.00 -5.55
N LYS A 95 -10.91 -11.53 -6.14
CA LYS A 95 -10.84 -10.93 -7.49
C LYS A 95 -11.71 -9.67 -7.64
N LYS A 96 -12.01 -8.98 -6.55
CA LYS A 96 -12.71 -7.68 -6.49
C LYS A 96 -11.71 -6.52 -6.49
N HIS A 97 -10.67 -6.59 -7.34
CA HIS A 97 -9.59 -5.58 -7.42
C HIS A 97 -10.07 -4.16 -7.67
N ARG A 98 -11.22 -3.98 -8.33
CA ARG A 98 -11.83 -2.65 -8.52
C ARG A 98 -12.23 -2.01 -7.21
N MET A 99 -12.73 -2.80 -6.26
CA MET A 99 -13.07 -2.33 -4.91
C MET A 99 -11.80 -2.11 -4.10
N ALA A 100 -10.87 -3.07 -4.11
CA ALA A 100 -9.57 -2.96 -3.43
C ALA A 100 -8.81 -1.69 -3.85
N SER A 101 -8.84 -1.34 -5.13
CA SER A 101 -8.13 -0.16 -5.65
C SER A 101 -8.62 1.19 -5.10
N ARG A 102 -9.86 1.25 -4.60
CA ARG A 102 -10.37 2.43 -3.91
C ARG A 102 -9.73 2.55 -2.53
N LEU A 103 -9.69 1.44 -1.81
CA LEU A 103 -9.07 1.34 -0.49
C LEU A 103 -7.58 1.68 -0.51
N PHE A 104 -6.85 1.40 -1.61
CA PHE A 104 -5.45 1.82 -1.74
C PHE A 104 -5.24 3.32 -1.61
N ARG A 105 -6.13 4.10 -2.23
CA ARG A 105 -6.08 5.55 -2.18
C ARG A 105 -6.48 6.04 -0.80
N ASP A 106 -7.57 5.49 -0.26
CA ASP A 106 -8.08 5.84 1.05
C ASP A 106 -7.01 5.60 2.12
N ALA A 107 -6.38 4.42 2.13
CA ALA A 107 -5.27 4.10 3.03
C ALA A 107 -4.10 5.08 2.91
N LEU A 108 -3.68 5.44 1.69
CA LEU A 108 -2.58 6.39 1.47
C LEU A 108 -2.94 7.80 1.96
N GLU A 109 -4.12 8.29 1.62
CA GLU A 109 -4.60 9.62 2.00
C GLU A 109 -4.81 9.75 3.51
N THR A 110 -5.33 8.70 4.15
CA THR A 110 -5.48 8.63 5.61
C THR A 110 -4.13 8.58 6.32
N GLN A 111 -3.15 7.81 5.81
CA GLN A 111 -1.78 7.78 6.34
C GLN A 111 -1.07 9.14 6.24
N ASP A 112 -1.19 9.82 5.11
CA ASP A 112 -0.60 11.15 4.93
C ASP A 112 -1.19 12.16 5.91
N LEU A 113 -2.50 12.08 6.18
CA LEU A 113 -3.16 12.92 7.18
C LEU A 113 -2.70 12.60 8.62
N ALA A 114 -2.56 11.31 8.96
CA ALA A 114 -2.02 10.88 10.25
C ALA A 114 -0.59 11.40 10.46
N PHE A 115 0.26 11.24 9.45
CA PHE A 115 1.63 11.75 9.45
C PHE A 115 1.67 13.29 9.62
N TYR A 116 0.81 14.01 8.89
CA TYR A 116 0.69 15.47 9.01
C TYR A 116 0.33 15.88 10.45
N PHE A 117 -0.75 15.32 11.02
CA PHE A 117 -1.16 15.64 12.38
C PHE A 117 -0.09 15.30 13.41
N ALA A 118 0.63 14.19 13.23
CA ALA A 118 1.70 13.79 14.13
C ALA A 118 2.93 14.72 14.07
N LYS A 119 3.30 15.23 12.89
CA LYS A 119 4.61 15.86 12.66
C LYS A 119 4.61 17.35 12.36
N ALA A 120 3.49 17.93 11.94
CA ALA A 120 3.45 19.36 11.61
C ALA A 120 3.39 20.28 12.84
N GLY A 121 3.24 19.72 14.05
CA GLY A 121 3.24 20.49 15.29
C GLY A 121 2.14 21.58 15.28
N PRO A 122 2.45 22.82 15.72
CA PRO A 122 1.46 23.90 15.77
C PRO A 122 0.81 24.25 14.42
N VAL A 123 1.47 23.94 13.30
CA VAL A 123 0.91 24.17 11.96
C VAL A 123 -0.38 23.37 11.74
N ALA A 124 -0.45 22.16 12.30
CA ALA A 124 -1.62 21.28 12.17
C ALA A 124 -2.74 21.60 13.16
N ASP A 125 -2.55 22.44 14.18
CA ASP A 125 -3.54 22.62 15.25
C ASP A 125 -4.89 23.15 14.73
N GLY A 126 -4.84 24.08 13.77
CA GLY A 126 -6.04 24.62 13.12
C GLY A 126 -6.79 23.57 12.31
N ASP A 127 -6.07 22.76 11.53
CA ASP A 127 -6.67 21.69 10.73
C ASP A 127 -7.16 20.52 11.60
N LEU A 128 -6.47 20.21 12.70
CA LEU A 128 -6.90 19.18 13.65
C LEU A 128 -8.22 19.59 14.32
N LYS A 129 -8.33 20.86 14.74
CA LYS A 129 -9.58 21.39 15.31
C LYS A 129 -10.73 21.33 14.29
N ARG A 130 -10.45 21.65 13.03
CA ARG A 130 -11.42 21.55 11.93
C ARG A 130 -11.84 20.09 11.70
N TRP A 131 -10.90 19.16 11.63
CA TRP A 131 -11.17 17.74 11.45
C TRP A 131 -12.06 17.16 12.56
N TYR A 132 -11.80 17.53 13.82
CA TYR A 132 -12.69 17.18 14.94
C TYR A 132 -14.05 17.87 14.90
N GLY A 133 -14.20 18.95 14.13
CA GLY A 133 -15.44 19.64 13.86
C GLY A 133 -16.14 19.18 12.57
N ASP A 134 -15.81 17.98 12.07
CA ASP A 134 -16.36 17.36 10.86
C ASP A 134 -16.02 18.08 9.53
N ASP A 135 -15.00 18.93 9.52
CA ASP A 135 -14.50 19.52 8.27
C ASP A 135 -13.60 18.54 7.50
N VAL A 136 -13.70 18.60 6.17
CA VAL A 136 -12.75 17.94 5.29
C VAL A 136 -11.43 18.73 5.26
N ILE A 137 -10.33 18.05 5.61
CA ILE A 137 -8.98 18.56 5.42
C ILE A 137 -8.50 18.18 4.02
N PRO A 138 -8.24 19.14 3.13
CA PRO A 138 -7.83 18.81 1.76
C PRO A 138 -6.51 18.03 1.75
N HIS A 139 -6.44 16.89 1.06
CA HIS A 139 -5.22 16.07 0.98
C HIS A 139 -3.98 16.82 0.49
N ARG A 140 -4.16 17.93 -0.25
CA ARG A 140 -3.03 18.80 -0.65
C ARG A 140 -2.24 19.32 0.55
N VAL A 141 -2.89 19.55 1.68
CA VAL A 141 -2.27 20.07 2.91
C VAL A 141 -1.21 19.08 3.40
N ALA A 142 -1.58 17.81 3.57
CA ALA A 142 -0.66 16.77 3.99
C ALA A 142 0.47 16.55 2.95
N ARG A 143 0.15 16.56 1.65
CA ARG A 143 1.16 16.39 0.59
C ARG A 143 2.17 17.55 0.51
N GLU A 144 1.72 18.78 0.70
CA GLU A 144 2.60 19.96 0.75
C GLU A 144 3.48 19.93 1.99
N PHE A 145 2.96 19.46 3.13
CA PHE A 145 3.77 19.24 4.32
C PHE A 145 4.83 18.14 4.10
N VAL A 146 4.47 17.02 3.46
CA VAL A 146 5.45 15.99 3.08
C VAL A 146 6.59 16.59 2.24
N LYS A 147 6.26 17.46 1.28
CA LYS A 147 7.26 18.14 0.44
C LYS A 147 8.24 18.96 1.27
N SER A 148 7.74 19.72 2.24
CA SER A 148 8.58 20.60 3.06
C SER A 148 9.54 19.83 3.97
N VAL A 149 9.15 18.64 4.42
CA VAL A 149 9.96 17.79 5.31
C VAL A 149 10.97 16.92 4.55
N HIS A 150 10.61 16.43 3.37
CA HIS A 150 11.38 15.38 2.67
C HIS A 150 12.02 15.81 1.35
N GLY A 151 11.75 17.01 0.86
CA GLY A 151 12.35 17.56 -0.36
C GLY A 151 11.67 17.11 -1.67
N ASN A 152 12.09 17.70 -2.79
CA ASN A 152 11.43 17.56 -4.09
C ASN A 152 11.42 16.13 -4.64
N ALA A 153 12.55 15.41 -4.63
CA ALA A 153 12.63 14.07 -5.21
C ALA A 153 11.64 13.09 -4.56
N ARG A 154 11.49 13.16 -3.24
CA ARG A 154 10.54 12.31 -2.49
C ARG A 154 9.10 12.73 -2.70
N TRP A 155 8.84 14.03 -2.82
CA TRP A 155 7.53 14.54 -3.19
C TRP A 155 7.13 14.13 -4.61
N GLU A 156 8.07 14.09 -5.56
CA GLU A 156 7.83 13.62 -6.92
C GLU A 156 7.43 12.15 -6.94
N ALA A 157 8.15 11.28 -6.24
CA ALA A 157 7.78 9.86 -6.15
C ALA A 157 6.41 9.64 -5.50
N LEU A 158 6.09 10.38 -4.42
CA LEU A 158 4.77 10.35 -3.81
C LEU A 158 3.69 10.85 -4.78
N ARG A 159 3.95 11.94 -5.51
CA ARG A 159 3.04 12.48 -6.53
C ARG A 159 2.81 11.50 -7.68
N GLU A 160 3.85 10.80 -8.13
CA GLU A 160 3.73 9.76 -9.15
C GLU A 160 2.86 8.60 -8.66
N LEU A 161 3.07 8.14 -7.42
CA LEU A 161 2.23 7.13 -6.79
C LEU A 161 0.77 7.58 -6.73
N TYR A 162 0.51 8.80 -6.24
CA TYR A 162 -0.82 9.41 -6.24
C TYR A 162 -1.41 9.46 -7.65
N GLY A 163 -0.62 9.84 -8.65
CA GLY A 163 -1.04 9.89 -10.04
C GLY A 163 -1.39 8.51 -10.60
N ALA A 164 -0.62 7.48 -10.26
CA ALA A 164 -0.86 6.11 -10.67
C ALA A 164 -2.14 5.55 -10.03
N LEU A 165 -2.32 5.74 -8.72
CA LEU A 165 -3.54 5.35 -8.00
C LEU A 165 -4.76 6.16 -8.44
N SER A 166 -4.60 7.45 -8.72
CA SER A 166 -5.64 8.32 -9.24
C SER A 166 -6.14 7.85 -10.61
N LYS A 167 -5.24 7.51 -11.55
CA LYS A 167 -5.62 6.93 -12.84
C LYS A 167 -6.44 5.65 -12.69
N TYR A 168 -6.13 4.85 -11.67
CA TYR A 168 -6.81 3.60 -11.36
C TYR A 168 -8.20 3.82 -10.73
N THR A 169 -8.30 4.72 -9.76
CA THR A 169 -9.55 5.06 -9.05
C THR A 169 -10.53 5.87 -9.89
N HIS A 170 -10.05 6.79 -10.72
CA HIS A 170 -10.87 7.64 -11.60
C HIS A 170 -11.28 6.97 -12.91
N ARG A 171 -11.10 5.66 -13.05
CA ARG A 171 -11.63 4.88 -14.18
C ARG A 171 -11.22 5.44 -15.55
N THR A 172 -9.95 5.83 -15.69
CA THR A 172 -9.40 6.10 -17.03
C THR A 172 -9.62 4.90 -17.94
N TYR A 173 -9.69 5.11 -19.26
CA TYR A 173 -9.88 4.01 -20.23
C TYR A 173 -8.92 2.85 -19.98
N SER A 174 -7.64 3.14 -19.75
CA SER A 174 -6.62 2.15 -19.39
C SER A 174 -6.97 1.40 -18.10
N ALA A 175 -7.32 2.10 -17.02
CA ALA A 175 -7.68 1.48 -15.74
C ALA A 175 -8.94 0.61 -15.80
N VAL A 176 -9.96 1.07 -16.53
CA VAL A 176 -11.18 0.29 -16.77
C VAL A 176 -10.85 -0.93 -17.62
N GLY A 177 -10.10 -0.74 -18.70
CA GLY A 177 -9.65 -1.79 -19.63
C GLY A 177 -8.83 -2.89 -18.96
N LYS A 178 -8.02 -2.56 -17.95
CA LYS A 178 -7.32 -3.55 -17.11
C LYS A 178 -8.26 -4.58 -16.49
N SER A 179 -9.51 -4.22 -16.23
CA SER A 179 -10.52 -5.15 -15.68
C SER A 179 -11.25 -5.99 -16.74
N TYR A 180 -10.80 -5.97 -17.98
CA TYR A 180 -11.33 -6.77 -19.08
C TYR A 180 -10.27 -7.76 -19.55
N VAL A 181 -10.71 -8.93 -19.98
CA VAL A 181 -9.85 -9.94 -20.59
C VAL A 181 -9.80 -9.67 -22.07
N LEU A 182 -8.58 -9.65 -22.62
CA LEU A 182 -8.38 -9.57 -24.06
C LEU A 182 -8.49 -10.98 -24.66
N GLY A 183 -9.50 -11.19 -25.50
CA GLY A 183 -9.68 -12.42 -26.25
C GLY A 183 -9.04 -12.38 -27.62
N ARG A 184 -9.33 -13.39 -28.45
CA ARG A 184 -8.89 -13.42 -29.85
C ARG A 184 -9.46 -12.22 -30.62
N ASN A 185 -8.70 -11.75 -31.61
CA ASN A 185 -9.07 -10.62 -32.48
C ASN A 185 -9.36 -9.31 -31.72
N GLU A 186 -8.63 -9.05 -30.64
CA GLU A 186 -8.72 -7.81 -29.85
C GLU A 186 -10.09 -7.55 -29.19
N VAL A 187 -10.93 -8.58 -29.09
CA VAL A 187 -12.24 -8.48 -28.46
C VAL A 187 -12.10 -8.49 -26.94
N ILE A 188 -12.71 -7.54 -26.25
CA ILE A 188 -12.69 -7.43 -24.79
C ILE A 188 -13.87 -8.17 -24.14
N PHE A 189 -13.59 -8.88 -23.05
CA PHE A 189 -14.58 -9.59 -22.25
C PHE A 189 -14.58 -9.06 -20.82
N TYR A 190 -15.75 -8.77 -20.26
CA TYR A 190 -15.86 -8.48 -18.84
C TYR A 190 -16.01 -9.78 -18.05
N ASP A 191 -15.03 -10.09 -17.19
CA ASP A 191 -15.01 -11.34 -16.42
C ASP A 191 -16.23 -11.45 -15.48
N GLY A 192 -16.71 -10.33 -14.92
CA GLY A 192 -17.81 -10.31 -13.97
C GLY A 192 -19.21 -10.65 -14.53
N PHE A 193 -19.37 -10.81 -15.84
CA PHE A 193 -20.63 -11.28 -16.44
C PHE A 193 -20.70 -12.80 -16.61
N ARG A 194 -19.59 -13.52 -16.40
CA ARG A 194 -19.55 -14.97 -16.55
C ARG A 194 -19.92 -15.62 -15.22
N GLY A 195 -21.21 -15.83 -15.01
CA GLY A 195 -21.71 -16.69 -13.94
C GLY A 195 -21.27 -18.14 -14.19
N GLY A 196 -20.51 -18.73 -13.27
CA GLY A 196 -20.19 -20.16 -13.28
C GLY A 196 -18.76 -20.52 -13.70
N GLY A 197 -17.95 -20.87 -12.70
CA GLY A 197 -16.93 -21.92 -12.79
C GLY A 197 -15.55 -21.57 -13.36
N THR A 198 -15.43 -20.61 -14.29
CA THR A 198 -14.12 -20.24 -14.85
C THR A 198 -14.01 -18.74 -15.09
N SER A 199 -13.76 -18.01 -13.99
CA SER A 199 -13.25 -16.63 -14.08
C SER A 199 -11.96 -16.67 -14.90
N LEU A 200 -11.95 -15.97 -16.03
CA LEU A 200 -10.77 -15.77 -16.82
C LEU A 200 -9.80 -14.98 -15.96
N VAL A 201 -8.69 -15.62 -15.61
CA VAL A 201 -7.69 -15.08 -14.69
C VAL A 201 -7.26 -13.70 -15.21
N LEU A 202 -7.29 -12.69 -14.34
CA LEU A 202 -6.68 -11.37 -14.58
C LEU A 202 -5.32 -11.31 -13.88
N PRO A 203 -4.34 -12.18 -14.23
CA PRO A 203 -3.14 -12.37 -13.43
C PRO A 203 -2.31 -11.09 -13.35
N HIS A 204 -2.30 -10.30 -14.42
CA HIS A 204 -1.66 -8.99 -14.50
C HIS A 204 -2.21 -8.01 -13.45
N VAL A 205 -3.53 -7.96 -13.31
CA VAL A 205 -4.20 -7.02 -12.41
C VAL A 205 -4.05 -7.42 -10.96
N ILE A 206 -4.18 -8.72 -10.69
CA ILE A 206 -3.98 -9.26 -9.35
C ILE A 206 -2.54 -9.05 -8.90
N SER A 207 -1.57 -9.34 -9.76
CA SER A 207 -0.14 -9.12 -9.47
C SER A 207 0.18 -7.65 -9.22
N PHE A 208 -0.34 -6.75 -10.07
CA PHE A 208 -0.27 -5.30 -9.85
C PHE A 208 -0.86 -4.91 -8.48
N SER A 209 -2.04 -5.44 -8.14
CA SER A 209 -2.75 -5.09 -6.90
C SER A 209 -1.97 -5.56 -5.68
N TYR A 210 -1.35 -6.75 -5.72
CA TYR A 210 -0.48 -7.23 -4.65
C TYR A 210 0.79 -6.39 -4.49
N ALA A 211 1.42 -5.96 -5.59
CA ALA A 211 2.58 -5.07 -5.51
C ALA A 211 2.23 -3.71 -4.87
N VAL A 212 1.08 -3.13 -5.25
CA VAL A 212 0.59 -1.89 -4.63
C VAL A 212 0.31 -2.10 -3.14
N LEU A 213 -0.39 -3.19 -2.79
CA LEU A 213 -0.70 -3.52 -1.40
C LEU A 213 0.60 -3.68 -0.58
N ALA A 214 1.58 -4.42 -1.08
CA ALA A 214 2.88 -4.61 -0.43
C ALA A 214 3.56 -3.27 -0.12
N MET A 215 3.62 -2.39 -1.12
CA MET A 215 4.17 -1.05 -0.96
C MET A 215 3.41 -0.23 0.10
N LEU A 216 2.07 -0.27 0.13
CA LEU A 216 1.26 0.46 1.10
C LEU A 216 1.38 -0.10 2.52
N ILE A 217 1.49 -1.43 2.69
CA ILE A 217 1.75 -2.06 3.98
C ILE A 217 3.12 -1.66 4.53
N ARG A 218 4.17 -1.70 3.68
CA ARG A 218 5.49 -1.24 4.11
C ARG A 218 5.47 0.24 4.50
N ARG A 219 4.78 1.07 3.72
CA ARG A 219 4.56 2.49 4.07
C ARG A 219 3.82 2.64 5.40
N PHE A 220 2.81 1.81 5.66
CA PHE A 220 2.09 1.79 6.93
C PHE A 220 3.04 1.59 8.11
N MET A 221 3.89 0.57 8.01
CA MET A 221 4.88 0.28 9.04
C MET A 221 5.79 1.47 9.32
N GLU A 222 6.28 2.14 8.28
CA GLU A 222 7.13 3.31 8.43
C GLU A 222 6.39 4.48 9.09
N VAL A 223 5.17 4.77 8.64
CA VAL A 223 4.36 5.84 9.21
C VAL A 223 4.09 5.56 10.69
N ALA A 224 3.64 4.35 11.04
CA ALA A 224 3.35 3.96 12.42
C ALA A 224 4.57 4.08 13.36
N VAL A 225 5.77 3.75 12.87
CA VAL A 225 7.01 3.98 13.63
C VAL A 225 7.30 5.47 13.77
N ILE A 226 7.23 6.22 12.68
CA ILE A 226 7.56 7.64 12.68
C ILE A 226 6.59 8.43 13.56
N THR A 227 5.30 8.14 13.52
CA THR A 227 4.26 8.77 14.35
C THR A 227 4.31 8.30 15.81
N GLY A 228 5.11 7.29 16.12
CA GLY A 228 5.27 6.74 17.47
C GLY A 228 4.08 5.90 17.92
N GLN A 229 3.27 5.39 16.99
CA GLN A 229 2.21 4.43 17.32
C GLN A 229 2.79 3.06 17.69
N ILE A 230 3.92 2.69 17.09
CA ILE A 230 4.72 1.51 17.46
C ILE A 230 6.21 1.88 17.55
N SER A 231 6.98 1.11 18.29
CA SER A 231 8.44 1.27 18.33
C SER A 231 9.11 0.61 17.13
N GLN A 232 10.35 1.01 16.81
CA GLN A 232 11.14 0.34 15.77
C GLN A 232 11.39 -1.14 16.11
N GLU A 233 11.64 -1.45 17.38
CA GLU A 233 11.83 -2.83 17.85
C GLU A 233 10.56 -3.66 17.62
N THR A 234 9.39 -3.13 17.97
CA THR A 234 8.09 -3.76 17.72
C THR A 234 7.88 -3.98 16.23
N ALA A 235 8.21 -2.99 15.39
CA ALA A 235 8.11 -3.11 13.94
C ALA A 235 9.01 -4.25 13.40
N ASP A 236 10.25 -4.35 13.88
CA ASP A 236 11.18 -5.41 13.47
C ASP A 236 10.72 -6.80 13.93
N GLN A 237 10.14 -6.90 15.13
CA GLN A 237 9.51 -8.13 15.63
C GLN A 237 8.32 -8.55 14.77
N ILE A 238 7.42 -7.61 14.41
CA ILE A 238 6.29 -7.86 13.52
C ILE A 238 6.77 -8.39 12.18
N TRP A 239 7.76 -7.74 11.56
CA TRP A 239 8.33 -8.25 10.31
C TRP A 239 8.89 -9.65 10.49
N SER A 240 9.69 -9.89 11.52
CA SER A 240 10.33 -11.19 11.74
C SER A 240 9.34 -12.34 11.96
N GLN A 241 8.22 -12.10 12.65
CA GLN A 241 7.26 -13.15 12.98
C GLN A 241 6.28 -13.43 11.83
N SER A 242 6.08 -12.47 10.93
CA SER A 242 5.08 -12.57 9.86
C SER A 242 5.64 -13.12 8.55
N MET A 243 6.97 -13.13 8.38
CA MET A 243 7.62 -13.65 7.17
C MET A 243 7.82 -15.17 7.24
N GLU A 244 7.57 -15.87 6.13
CA GLU A 244 7.86 -17.31 6.03
C GLU A 244 9.38 -17.55 5.99
N PRO A 245 9.89 -18.71 6.45
CA PRO A 245 11.33 -18.94 6.53
C PRO A 245 12.02 -19.08 5.16
N GLU A 246 11.29 -19.54 4.13
CA GLU A 246 11.86 -19.87 2.82
C GLU A 246 11.05 -19.24 1.68
N PRO A 247 11.71 -18.69 0.64
CA PRO A 247 11.03 -18.18 -0.54
C PRO A 247 10.46 -19.34 -1.37
N VAL A 248 9.27 -19.16 -1.94
CA VAL A 248 8.74 -20.10 -2.94
C VAL A 248 9.57 -20.00 -4.23
N PRO A 249 10.13 -21.10 -4.75
CA PRO A 249 10.94 -21.07 -5.96
C PRO A 249 10.10 -20.69 -7.19
N ARG A 250 10.66 -19.83 -8.03
CA ARG A 250 10.04 -19.44 -9.31
C ARG A 250 10.10 -20.61 -10.30
N ARG A 251 8.99 -20.92 -10.96
CA ARG A 251 8.94 -21.92 -12.03
C ARG A 251 9.32 -21.31 -13.38
N PHE A 252 9.02 -20.02 -13.60
CA PHE A 252 9.36 -19.30 -14.82
C PHE A 252 10.49 -18.30 -14.55
N VAL A 253 11.65 -18.57 -15.15
CA VAL A 253 12.79 -17.65 -15.18
C VAL A 253 12.47 -16.53 -16.17
N ARG A 254 12.81 -15.29 -15.80
CA ARG A 254 12.64 -14.10 -16.66
C ARG A 254 13.29 -14.38 -18.02
N VAL A 255 12.53 -14.28 -19.10
CA VAL A 255 13.10 -14.28 -20.45
C VAL A 255 13.81 -12.94 -20.59
N ILE A 256 15.14 -12.94 -20.48
CA ILE A 256 15.96 -11.77 -20.80
C ILE A 256 15.70 -11.47 -22.27
N ARG A 257 15.13 -10.31 -22.58
CA ARG A 257 15.01 -9.90 -23.98
C ARG A 257 16.40 -9.51 -24.47
N PRO A 258 16.75 -9.74 -25.74
CA PRO A 258 18.07 -9.38 -26.29
C PRO A 258 18.44 -7.91 -26.05
N GLU A 259 17.44 -7.05 -25.95
CA GLU A 259 17.50 -5.61 -25.71
C GLU A 259 17.81 -5.21 -24.25
N ASP A 260 17.76 -6.17 -23.31
CA ASP A 260 18.11 -5.98 -21.89
C ASP A 260 19.54 -6.48 -21.55
N VAL A 261 20.32 -6.91 -22.55
CA VAL A 261 21.73 -7.33 -22.38
C VAL A 261 22.61 -6.08 -22.48
N PRO A 262 23.40 -5.72 -21.45
CA PRO A 262 24.39 -4.65 -21.55
C PRO A 262 25.34 -4.90 -22.72
N GLU A 263 25.61 -3.88 -23.54
CA GLU A 263 26.50 -3.97 -24.71
C GLU A 263 27.92 -4.43 -24.35
N ASP A 264 28.27 -4.34 -23.07
CA ASP A 264 29.56 -4.68 -22.47
C ASP A 264 29.78 -6.19 -22.22
N LEU A 265 28.88 -7.06 -22.70
CA LEU A 265 29.01 -8.53 -22.60
C LEU A 265 29.09 -9.28 -23.96
N ASN A 266 29.44 -8.57 -25.05
CA ASN A 266 29.86 -9.20 -26.31
C ASN A 266 31.34 -9.01 -26.59
#